data_AF-F4J257-F1
#
_entry.id   AF-F4J257-F1
#
_cell.length_a   1.000
_cell.length_b   1.000
_cell.length_c   1.000
_cell.angle_alpha   90.00
_cell.angle_beta   90.00
_cell.angle_gamma   90.00
#
_symmetry.space_group_name_H-M   'P 1'
#
loop_
_entity.id
_entity.type
_entity.pdbx_description
1 polymer ?
#
loop_
_entity_poly.entity_id
_entity_poly.type
_entity_poly.pdbx_seq_one_letter_code
_entity_poly.pdbx_strand_id
1 'polypeptide(L)'
;MSNTFEESLKSMSLDYLNLLINGQAFSDVTFSVEGRLVHAHRCILAARSLFFRKFFCESDPSQPGAEPANQTGSGARAAAVGGVIPVNSVGYEVFLLLLQFLYSGQVSIVPHKHEPRSNCGDRGCWHTHCTAAVDLSLDILAAARYFGVEQLALLTQCNFLSRFRRQWTDVFCTPRNFLKME
;
A
#
# COMPACT_ATOMS: atom_id res chain seq x y z
N MET A 1 0.96 31.78 7.09
CA MET A 1 2.22 31.02 7.25
C MET A 1 2.01 29.50 7.22
N SER A 2 0.85 28.96 7.65
CA SER A 2 0.54 27.52 7.55
C SER A 2 0.39 26.99 6.13
N ASN A 3 -0.15 27.76 5.19
CA ASN A 3 -0.40 27.27 3.81
C ASN A 3 0.88 26.98 3.01
N THR A 4 1.93 27.79 3.15
CA THR A 4 3.17 27.62 2.36
C THR A 4 3.96 26.36 2.75
N PHE A 5 3.91 25.96 4.03
CA PHE A 5 4.56 24.74 4.51
C PHE A 5 3.84 23.49 4.00
N GLU A 6 2.51 23.46 4.09
CA GLU A 6 1.68 22.38 3.55
C GLU A 6 1.82 22.23 2.03
N GLU A 7 1.92 23.34 1.29
CA GLU A 7 2.19 23.34 -0.15
C GLU A 7 3.57 22.76 -0.47
N SER A 8 4.60 23.11 0.31
CA SER A 8 5.95 22.55 0.15
C SER A 8 5.98 21.03 0.40
N LEU A 9 5.30 20.55 1.45
CA LEU A 9 5.18 19.12 1.73
C LEU A 9 4.44 18.36 0.63
N LYS A 10 3.37 18.95 0.08
CA LYS A 10 2.64 18.38 -1.07
C LYS A 10 3.50 18.32 -2.32
N SER A 11 4.27 19.37 -2.61
CA SER A 11 5.21 19.38 -3.73
C SER A 11 6.23 18.25 -3.60
N MET A 12 6.87 18.15 -2.43
CA MET A 12 7.85 17.09 -2.16
C MET A 12 7.25 15.68 -2.30
N SER A 13 6.03 15.48 -1.77
CA SER A 13 5.30 14.22 -1.89
C SER A 13 5.03 13.84 -3.36
N LEU A 14 4.67 14.83 -4.18
CA LEU A 14 4.45 14.66 -5.61
C LEU A 14 5.75 14.33 -6.37
N ASP A 15 6.86 14.99 -6.02
CA ASP A 15 8.17 14.71 -6.62
C ASP A 15 8.60 13.26 -6.39
N TYR A 16 8.38 12.73 -5.18
CA TYR A 16 8.62 11.30 -4.91
C TYR A 16 7.65 10.39 -5.65
N LEU A 17 6.36 10.72 -5.74
CA LEU A 17 5.41 9.94 -6.55
C LEU A 17 5.80 9.91 -8.03
N ASN A 18 6.35 11.00 -8.56
CA ASN A 18 6.84 11.05 -9.94
C ASN A 18 7.99 10.08 -10.17
N LEU A 19 8.83 9.79 -9.16
CA LEU A 19 9.84 8.71 -9.27
C LEU A 19 9.19 7.32 -9.38
N LEU A 20 8.06 7.10 -8.71
CA LEU A 20 7.32 5.84 -8.80
C LEU A 20 6.58 5.69 -10.14
N ILE A 21 5.96 6.77 -10.64
CA ILE A 21 5.23 6.79 -11.91
C ILE A 21 6.20 6.63 -13.09
N ASN A 22 7.33 7.35 -13.06
CA ASN A 22 8.41 7.21 -14.04
C ASN A 22 9.37 6.08 -13.65
N GLY A 23 8.80 4.96 -13.18
CA GLY A 23 9.46 3.97 -12.33
C GLY A 23 10.79 3.42 -12.81
N GLN A 24 11.13 3.49 -14.10
CA GLN A 24 12.43 3.03 -14.61
C GLN A 24 13.59 3.99 -14.34
N ALA A 25 13.33 5.29 -14.17
CA ALA A 25 14.39 6.25 -13.91
C ALA A 25 14.98 5.98 -12.52
N PHE A 26 16.28 5.71 -12.46
CA PHE A 26 17.04 5.47 -11.23
C PHE A 26 16.59 4.25 -10.40
N SER A 27 15.71 3.40 -10.92
CA SER A 27 15.33 2.16 -10.23
C SER A 27 16.47 1.16 -10.21
N ASP A 28 16.72 0.61 -9.03
CA ASP A 28 17.74 -0.41 -8.75
C ASP A 28 17.12 -1.74 -8.32
N VAL A 29 15.78 -1.84 -8.34
CA VAL A 29 15.04 -3.07 -8.07
C VAL A 29 13.78 -3.16 -8.93
N THR A 30 13.45 -4.38 -9.36
CA THR A 30 12.23 -4.68 -10.11
C THR A 30 11.49 -5.84 -9.46
N PHE A 31 10.20 -5.67 -9.22
CA PHE A 31 9.31 -6.70 -8.70
C PHE A 31 8.42 -7.27 -9.81
N SER A 32 8.08 -8.55 -9.72
CA SER A 32 7.01 -9.16 -10.52
C SER A 32 5.82 -9.45 -9.60
N VAL A 33 4.68 -8.79 -9.86
CA VAL A 33 3.45 -8.94 -9.08
C VAL A 33 2.34 -9.27 -10.06
N GLU A 34 1.70 -10.43 -9.93
CA GLU A 34 0.65 -10.91 -10.86
C GLU A 34 1.11 -10.86 -12.35
N GLY A 35 2.38 -11.16 -12.60
CA GLY A 35 2.98 -11.11 -13.94
C GLY A 35 3.31 -9.70 -14.46
N ARG A 36 3.05 -8.65 -13.68
CA ARG A 36 3.37 -7.25 -14.02
C ARG A 36 4.67 -6.82 -13.37
N LEU A 37 5.51 -6.12 -14.14
CA LEU A 37 6.76 -5.58 -13.64
C LEU A 37 6.54 -4.23 -12.96
N VAL A 38 7.09 -4.07 -11.76
CA VAL A 38 7.03 -2.84 -10.97
C VAL A 38 8.45 -2.43 -10.59
N HIS A 39 8.89 -1.31 -11.13
CA HIS A 39 10.20 -0.74 -10.83
C HIS A 39 10.14 0.13 -9.56
N ALA A 40 11.17 0.04 -8.72
CA ALA A 40 11.24 0.78 -7.47
C ALA A 40 12.69 1.06 -7.05
N HIS A 41 12.84 1.71 -5.90
CA HIS A 41 14.12 2.21 -5.40
C HIS A 41 14.42 1.62 -4.01
N ARG A 42 15.47 0.79 -3.88
CA ARG A 42 15.83 0.07 -2.65
C ARG A 42 16.02 1.02 -1.48
N CYS A 43 16.63 2.19 -1.71
CA CYS A 43 16.89 3.19 -0.67
C CYS A 43 15.60 3.73 -0.02
N ILE A 44 14.58 4.06 -0.83
CA ILE A 44 13.28 4.54 -0.34
C ILE A 44 12.58 3.41 0.43
N LEU A 45 12.54 2.20 -0.15
CA LEU A 45 11.91 1.05 0.48
C LEU A 45 12.56 0.70 1.83
N ALA A 46 13.89 0.61 1.90
CA ALA A 46 14.62 0.29 3.13
C ALA A 46 14.54 1.41 4.19
N ALA A 47 14.41 2.66 3.79
CA ALA A 47 14.20 3.78 4.71
C ALA A 47 12.82 3.73 5.36
N ARG A 48 11.80 3.28 4.62
CA ARG A 48 10.39 3.38 4.99
C ARG A 48 9.75 2.07 5.44
N SER A 49 10.44 0.94 5.28
CA SER A 49 10.01 -0.40 5.69
C SER A 49 11.18 -1.20 6.25
N LEU A 50 11.02 -1.69 7.49
CA LEU A 50 12.01 -2.56 8.13
C LEU A 50 12.11 -3.93 7.45
N PHE A 51 11.01 -4.40 6.84
CA PHE A 51 11.02 -5.63 6.04
C PHE A 51 11.98 -5.49 4.86
N PHE A 52 11.81 -4.45 4.05
CA PHE A 52 12.67 -4.23 2.88
C PHE A 52 14.11 -3.94 3.28
N ARG A 53 14.34 -3.25 4.40
CA ARG A 53 15.69 -3.07 4.95
C ARG A 53 16.39 -4.39 5.20
N LYS A 54 15.76 -5.28 5.97
CA LYS A 54 16.33 -6.61 6.27
C LYS A 54 16.52 -7.43 5.01
N PHE A 55 15.48 -7.48 4.17
CA PHE A 55 15.50 -8.22 2.91
C PHE A 55 16.65 -7.79 1.98
N PHE A 56 16.91 -6.48 1.85
CA PHE A 56 18.01 -6.00 1.02
C PHE A 56 19.38 -6.14 1.69
N CYS A 57 19.49 -6.03 3.02
CA CYS A 57 20.75 -6.27 3.73
C CYS A 57 21.17 -7.74 3.67
N GLU A 58 20.24 -8.67 3.85
CA GLU A 58 20.49 -10.13 3.76
C GLU A 58 20.87 -10.58 2.34
N SER A 59 20.50 -9.79 1.33
CA SER A 59 20.86 -10.06 -0.07
C SER A 59 22.27 -9.57 -0.46
N ASP A 60 22.97 -8.82 0.40
CA ASP A 60 24.31 -8.31 0.10
C ASP A 60 25.39 -9.36 0.48
N PRO A 61 26.11 -9.95 -0.49
CA PRO A 61 27.12 -10.97 -0.24
C PRO A 61 28.39 -10.43 0.45
N SER A 62 28.52 -9.11 0.63
CA SER A 62 29.72 -8.48 1.20
C SER A 62 29.73 -8.40 2.74
N GLN A 63 28.67 -8.84 3.44
CA GLN A 63 28.63 -8.86 4.91
C GLN A 63 29.16 -10.20 5.50
N PRO A 64 30.29 -10.19 6.25
CA PRO A 64 30.75 -11.36 6.97
C PRO A 64 29.98 -11.51 8.29
N GLY A 65 29.02 -12.43 8.35
CA GLY A 65 28.30 -12.74 9.59
C GLY A 65 26.87 -13.25 9.47
N ALA A 66 26.30 -13.31 8.26
CA ALA A 66 25.01 -13.96 8.06
C ALA A 66 25.22 -15.47 7.91
N GLU A 67 24.89 -16.22 8.98
CA GLU A 67 24.76 -17.67 8.96
C GLU A 67 23.91 -18.11 7.75
N PRO A 68 24.23 -19.22 7.08
CA PRO A 68 23.47 -19.68 5.93
C PRO A 68 22.13 -20.26 6.43
N ALA A 69 21.14 -19.38 6.60
CA ALA A 69 19.74 -19.78 6.72
C ALA A 69 19.32 -20.37 5.37
N ASN A 70 19.64 -21.65 5.23
CA ASN A 70 19.11 -22.57 4.26
C ASN A 70 17.57 -22.44 4.27
N GLN A 71 16.98 -21.87 3.19
CA GLN A 71 15.57 -21.97 2.75
C GLN A 71 14.77 -20.66 2.45
N THR A 72 15.41 -19.51 2.19
CA THR A 72 14.71 -18.32 1.62
C THR A 72 15.38 -17.87 0.32
N GLY A 73 15.25 -18.62 -0.76
CA GLY A 73 14.15 -18.40 -1.71
C GLY A 73 14.65 -17.53 -2.88
N SER A 74 14.38 -17.93 -4.11
CA SER A 74 14.89 -17.32 -5.36
C SER A 74 14.89 -15.78 -5.43
N GLY A 75 14.03 -15.10 -4.67
CA GLY A 75 13.92 -13.64 -4.61
C GLY A 75 15.10 -12.92 -3.96
N ALA A 76 15.72 -13.45 -2.89
CA ALA A 76 16.86 -12.80 -2.24
C ALA A 76 18.11 -12.82 -3.15
N ARG A 77 18.31 -13.92 -3.87
CA ARG A 77 19.35 -14.02 -4.91
C ARG A 77 19.06 -13.11 -6.11
N ALA A 78 17.80 -13.01 -6.55
CA ALA A 78 17.41 -12.07 -7.59
C ALA A 78 17.71 -10.62 -7.16
N ALA A 79 17.42 -10.26 -5.91
CA ALA A 79 17.74 -8.94 -5.36
C ALA A 79 19.24 -8.63 -5.38
N ALA A 80 20.10 -9.63 -5.14
CA ALA A 80 21.56 -9.49 -5.16
C ALA A 80 22.13 -9.29 -6.57
N VAL A 81 21.54 -9.93 -7.59
CA VAL A 81 22.05 -9.95 -8.98
C VAL A 81 21.29 -8.98 -9.89
N GLY A 82 20.45 -8.10 -9.33
CA GLY A 82 19.62 -7.17 -10.13
C GLY A 82 18.54 -7.87 -10.96
N GLY A 83 18.17 -9.09 -10.59
CA GLY A 83 17.08 -9.85 -11.17
C GLY A 83 15.70 -9.40 -10.67
N VAL A 84 14.65 -9.94 -11.29
CA VAL A 84 13.26 -9.64 -10.94
C VAL A 84 12.85 -10.41 -9.68
N ILE A 85 12.33 -9.70 -8.68
CA ILE A 85 11.91 -10.26 -7.39
C ILE A 85 10.41 -10.61 -7.44
N PRO A 86 10.01 -11.88 -7.30
CA PRO A 86 8.60 -12.24 -7.30
C PRO A 86 7.91 -11.81 -6.01
N VAL A 87 6.70 -11.27 -6.13
CA VAL A 87 5.81 -10.91 -5.02
C VAL A 87 4.50 -11.66 -5.21
N ASN A 88 4.29 -12.68 -4.37
CA ASN A 88 3.14 -13.59 -4.46
C ASN A 88 2.15 -13.42 -3.30
N SER A 89 2.52 -12.66 -2.27
CA SER A 89 1.75 -12.53 -1.03
C SER A 89 0.64 -11.48 -1.11
N VAL A 90 0.70 -10.59 -2.10
CA VAL A 90 -0.21 -9.46 -2.26
C VAL A 90 -0.53 -9.25 -3.75
N GLY A 91 -1.76 -8.81 -4.04
CA GLY A 91 -2.17 -8.46 -5.40
C GLY A 91 -1.53 -7.15 -5.89
N TYR A 92 -1.59 -6.91 -7.20
CA TYR A 92 -0.92 -5.76 -7.84
C TYR A 92 -1.43 -4.40 -7.31
N GLU A 93 -2.74 -4.25 -7.16
CA GLU A 93 -3.35 -3.01 -6.66
C GLU A 93 -2.87 -2.69 -5.23
N VAL A 94 -2.88 -3.69 -4.35
CA VAL A 94 -2.45 -3.56 -2.96
C VAL A 94 -0.96 -3.22 -2.88
N PHE A 95 -0.14 -3.86 -3.71
CA PHE A 95 1.29 -3.56 -3.78
C PHE A 95 1.56 -2.14 -4.27
N LEU A 96 0.84 -1.65 -5.27
CA LEU A 96 0.96 -0.26 -5.71
C LEU A 96 0.53 0.74 -4.63
N LEU A 97 -0.57 0.48 -3.91
CA LEU A 97 -1.01 1.35 -2.82
C LEU A 97 0.02 1.41 -1.69
N LEU A 98 0.65 0.27 -1.38
CA LEU A 98 1.77 0.20 -0.44
C LEU A 98 2.95 1.07 -0.93
N LEU A 99 3.36 0.93 -2.19
CA LEU A 99 4.44 1.73 -2.76
C LEU A 99 4.10 3.22 -2.76
N GLN A 100 2.90 3.60 -3.19
CA GLN A 100 2.44 4.99 -3.15
C GLN A 100 2.55 5.56 -1.74
N PHE A 101 2.19 4.80 -0.71
CA PHE A 101 2.36 5.22 0.69
C PHE A 101 3.84 5.36 1.08
N LEU A 102 4.70 4.43 0.68
CA LEU A 102 6.13 4.49 1.00
C LEU A 102 6.80 5.73 0.38
N TYR A 103 6.39 6.12 -0.83
CA TYR A 103 6.92 7.27 -1.55
C TYR A 103 6.33 8.61 -1.09
N SER A 104 5.02 8.68 -0.87
CA SER A 104 4.31 9.95 -0.64
C SER A 104 3.97 10.23 0.82
N GLY A 105 3.99 9.20 1.67
CA GLY A 105 3.44 9.24 3.03
C GLY A 105 1.90 9.27 3.08
N GLN A 106 1.23 9.20 1.94
CA GLN A 106 -0.23 9.27 1.81
C GLN A 106 -0.74 8.07 1.00
N VAL A 107 -1.97 7.64 1.29
CA VAL A 107 -2.65 6.63 0.48
C VAL A 107 -4.10 7.06 0.30
N SER A 108 -4.52 7.21 -0.96
CA SER A 108 -5.92 7.47 -1.26
C SER A 108 -6.65 6.13 -1.35
N ILE A 109 -7.24 5.70 -0.24
CA ILE A 109 -8.22 4.58 -0.20
C ILE A 109 -9.60 5.07 -0.71
N VAL A 110 -9.66 6.30 -1.25
CA VAL A 110 -10.86 6.85 -1.88
C VAL A 110 -10.82 6.44 -3.36
N PRO A 111 -11.83 5.69 -3.84
CA PRO A 111 -11.91 5.31 -5.25
C PRO A 111 -11.96 6.58 -6.11
N HIS A 112 -11.11 6.64 -7.14
CA HIS A 112 -11.32 7.59 -8.23
C HIS A 112 -12.70 7.29 -8.84
N LYS A 113 -13.52 8.34 -8.95
CA LYS A 113 -14.99 8.28 -9.05
C LYS A 113 -15.57 7.52 -10.26
N HIS A 114 -14.77 6.88 -11.13
CA HIS A 114 -15.23 6.31 -12.39
C HIS A 114 -14.51 5.04 -12.90
N GLU A 115 -13.68 4.34 -12.12
CA GLU A 115 -13.18 3.02 -12.55
C GLU A 115 -13.94 1.85 -11.91
N PRO A 116 -14.42 0.87 -12.71
CA PRO A 116 -14.99 -0.36 -12.18
C PRO A 116 -13.91 -1.13 -11.42
N ARG A 117 -14.14 -1.41 -10.14
CA ARG A 117 -13.29 -2.36 -9.41
C ARG A 117 -13.39 -3.73 -10.08
N SER A 118 -12.25 -4.40 -10.22
CA SER A 118 -12.15 -5.78 -10.71
C SER A 118 -13.09 -6.75 -10.00
N ASN A 119 -13.41 -6.49 -8.72
CA ASN A 119 -14.28 -7.32 -7.88
C ASN A 119 -15.68 -6.73 -7.60
N CYS A 120 -16.12 -5.69 -8.31
CA CYS A 120 -17.48 -5.14 -8.16
C CYS A 120 -18.17 -4.99 -9.51
N GLY A 121 -19.06 -5.92 -9.85
CA GLY A 121 -19.81 -5.92 -11.12
C GLY A 121 -20.98 -4.94 -11.18
N ASP A 122 -21.26 -4.20 -10.10
CA ASP A 122 -22.52 -3.47 -9.94
C ASP A 122 -22.34 -1.95 -10.15
N ARG A 123 -22.92 -1.42 -11.24
CA ARG A 123 -22.74 -0.01 -11.67
C ARG A 123 -23.40 1.01 -10.72
N GLY A 124 -24.27 0.54 -9.82
CA GLY A 124 -24.96 1.36 -8.81
C GLY A 124 -24.33 1.31 -7.41
N CYS A 125 -23.18 0.64 -7.24
CA CYS A 125 -22.63 0.43 -5.92
C CYS A 125 -21.98 1.72 -5.35
N TRP A 126 -22.31 2.02 -4.10
CA TRP A 126 -21.63 3.05 -3.34
C TRP A 126 -20.30 2.46 -2.87
N HIS A 127 -19.22 2.64 -3.65
CA HIS A 127 -17.90 2.00 -3.42
C HIS A 127 -17.24 2.30 -2.07
N THR A 128 -17.84 3.15 -1.23
CA THR A 128 -17.49 3.34 0.18
C THR A 128 -18.07 2.26 1.11
N HIS A 129 -19.02 1.45 0.61
CA HIS A 129 -19.85 0.50 1.36
C HIS A 129 -19.97 -0.89 0.71
N CYS A 130 -19.26 -1.16 -0.38
CA CYS A 130 -19.27 -2.50 -0.99
C CYS A 130 -18.25 -3.43 -0.30
N THR A 131 -18.56 -4.74 -0.28
CA THR A 131 -17.66 -5.77 0.28
C THR A 131 -16.25 -5.65 -0.31
N ALA A 132 -16.14 -5.38 -1.60
CA ALA A 132 -14.85 -5.15 -2.27
C ALA A 132 -14.02 -3.98 -1.67
N ALA A 133 -14.65 -2.96 -1.09
CA ALA A 133 -13.95 -1.87 -0.41
C ALA A 133 -13.43 -2.28 0.97
N VAL A 134 -14.19 -3.12 1.67
CA VAL A 134 -13.81 -3.73 2.95
C VAL A 134 -12.66 -4.70 2.71
N ASP A 135 -12.79 -5.61 1.74
CA ASP A 135 -11.76 -6.58 1.37
C ASP A 135 -10.44 -5.89 1.00
N LEU A 136 -10.48 -4.87 0.14
CA LEU A 136 -9.28 -4.09 -0.20
C LEU A 136 -8.65 -3.44 1.03
N SER A 137 -9.45 -2.94 1.97
CA SER A 137 -8.93 -2.33 3.20
C SER A 137 -8.29 -3.38 4.13
N LEU A 138 -8.84 -4.59 4.17
CA LEU A 138 -8.26 -5.72 4.90
C LEU A 138 -6.97 -6.20 4.24
N ASP A 139 -6.91 -6.26 2.91
CA ASP A 139 -5.71 -6.63 2.16
C ASP A 139 -4.60 -5.61 2.35
N ILE A 140 -4.90 -4.30 2.29
CA ILE A 140 -3.94 -3.23 2.60
C ILE A 140 -3.44 -3.36 4.03
N LEU A 141 -4.32 -3.65 5.00
CA LEU A 141 -3.92 -3.83 6.40
C LEU A 141 -3.01 -5.06 6.57
N ALA A 142 -3.34 -6.18 5.94
CA ALA A 142 -2.54 -7.40 5.97
C ALA A 142 -1.16 -7.15 5.34
N ALA A 143 -1.12 -6.50 4.17
CA ALA A 143 0.11 -6.11 3.49
C ALA A 143 0.96 -5.16 4.34
N ALA A 144 0.35 -4.12 4.94
CA ALA A 144 1.06 -3.17 5.79
C ALA A 144 1.75 -3.86 6.97
N ARG A 145 1.09 -4.84 7.60
CA ARG A 145 1.69 -5.64 8.68
C ARG A 145 2.80 -6.54 8.16
N TYR A 146 2.58 -7.20 7.02
CA TYR A 146 3.57 -8.09 6.40
C TYR A 146 4.87 -7.35 6.03
N PHE A 147 4.75 -6.21 5.36
CA PHE A 147 5.87 -5.37 4.95
C PHE A 147 6.37 -4.45 6.07
N GLY A 148 5.86 -4.56 7.30
CA GLY A 148 6.33 -3.78 8.45
C GLY A 148 6.17 -2.27 8.29
N VAL A 149 5.07 -1.82 7.69
CA VAL A 149 4.71 -0.41 7.47
C VAL A 149 3.62 -0.01 8.46
N GLU A 150 4.01 0.19 9.72
CA GLU A 150 3.07 0.35 10.84
C GLU A 150 2.17 1.59 10.69
N GLN A 151 2.69 2.69 10.14
CA GLN A 151 1.91 3.91 9.90
C GLN A 151 0.76 3.66 8.91
N LEU A 152 0.98 2.83 7.88
CA LEU A 152 -0.08 2.44 6.94
C LEU A 152 -1.13 1.55 7.62
N ALA A 153 -0.70 0.64 8.49
CA ALA A 153 -1.62 -0.21 9.25
C ALA A 153 -2.54 0.64 10.16
N LEU A 154 -1.96 1.59 10.90
CA LEU A 154 -2.71 2.51 11.77
C LEU A 154 -3.67 3.39 10.96
N LEU A 155 -3.21 3.98 9.85
CA LEU A 155 -4.05 4.81 8.99
C LEU A 155 -5.22 4.01 8.40
N THR A 156 -4.98 2.77 7.98
CA THR A 156 -6.02 1.88 7.44
C THR A 156 -7.04 1.52 8.52
N GLN A 157 -6.59 1.19 9.73
CA GLN A 157 -7.46 0.94 10.89
C GLN A 157 -8.30 2.15 11.26
N CYS A 158 -7.71 3.35 11.35
CA CYS A 158 -8.42 4.59 11.64
C CYS A 158 -9.47 4.95 10.56
N ASN A 159 -9.12 4.78 9.29
CA ASN A 159 -10.04 5.00 8.18
C ASN A 159 -11.18 3.97 8.18
N PHE A 160 -10.89 2.72 8.50
CA PHE A 160 -11.90 1.67 8.64
C PHE A 160 -12.87 2.00 9.79
N LEU A 161 -12.34 2.23 11.00
CA LEU A 161 -13.17 2.53 12.19
C LEU A 161 -13.98 3.83 12.04
N SER A 162 -13.42 4.88 11.44
CA SER A 162 -14.16 6.12 11.20
C SER A 162 -15.30 5.93 10.19
N ARG A 163 -15.12 5.09 9.16
CA ARG A 163 -16.18 4.70 8.23
C ARG A 163 -17.29 3.90 8.93
N PHE A 164 -16.94 2.92 9.77
CA PHE A 164 -17.91 2.18 10.58
C PHE A 164 -18.64 3.08 11.59
N ARG A 165 -17.94 4.04 12.21
CA ARG A 165 -18.56 4.98 13.15
C ARG A 165 -19.49 5.96 12.46
N ARG A 166 -19.14 6.47 11.27
CA ARG A 166 -20.05 7.28 10.43
C ARG A 166 -21.28 6.46 10.01
N GLN A 167 -21.09 5.19 9.68
CA GLN A 167 -22.21 4.28 9.41
C GLN A 167 -23.14 4.13 10.61
N TRP A 168 -22.61 3.99 11.84
CA TRP A 168 -23.43 3.98 13.05
C TRP A 168 -24.20 5.30 13.25
N THR A 169 -23.56 6.45 13.05
CA THR A 169 -24.25 7.74 13.17
C THR A 169 -25.28 7.94 12.06
N ASP A 170 -25.03 7.55 10.81
CA ASP A 170 -25.96 7.76 9.69
C ASP A 170 -27.15 6.78 9.75
N VAL A 171 -26.95 5.54 10.22
CA VAL A 171 -28.02 4.53 10.42
C VAL A 171 -28.93 4.89 11.61
N PHE A 172 -28.39 5.50 12.66
CA PHE A 172 -29.16 5.87 13.86
C PHE A 172 -29.63 7.35 13.91
N CYS A 173 -29.08 8.28 13.12
CA CYS A 173 -29.56 9.67 13.00
C CYS A 173 -30.35 9.96 11.71
N THR A 174 -30.61 8.99 10.84
CA THR A 174 -31.59 9.22 9.76
C THR A 174 -33.01 9.20 10.35
N PRO A 175 -33.85 10.24 10.16
CA PRO A 175 -35.21 10.30 10.74
C PRO A 175 -36.19 9.23 10.24
N ARG A 176 -35.75 8.27 9.41
CA ARG A 176 -36.61 7.33 8.68
C ARG A 176 -36.84 5.99 9.36
N ASN A 177 -36.23 5.74 10.52
CA ASN A 177 -36.42 4.50 11.27
C ASN A 177 -37.21 4.67 12.58
N PHE A 178 -37.76 5.85 12.87
CA PHE A 178 -38.55 6.10 14.09
C PHE A 178 -40.02 5.62 14.01
N LEU A 179 -40.43 4.93 12.94
CA LEU A 179 -41.85 4.52 12.71
C LEU A 179 -42.06 3.01 12.48
N LYS A 180 -41.15 2.15 12.94
CA LYS A 180 -41.36 0.68 12.92
C LYS A 180 -41.05 -0.01 14.24
N MET A 181 -41.28 0.67 15.35
CA MET A 181 -41.49 0.03 16.64
C MET A 181 -42.61 0.77 17.35
N GLU A 182 -43.84 0.41 16.99
CA GLU A 182 -45.05 0.24 17.83
C GLU A 182 -46.29 0.11 16.93
#